data_AF-A0AAD4C7F4-F1
#
_entry.id   AF-A0AAD4C7F4-F1
#
_cell.length_a   1.000
_cell.length_b   1.000
_cell.length_c   1.000
_cell.angle_alpha   90.00
_cell.angle_beta   90.00
_cell.angle_gamma   90.00
#
_symmetry.space_group_name_H-M   'P 1'
#
loop_
_entity.id
_entity.type
_entity.pdbx_description
1 polymer ?
#
loop_
_entity_poly.entity_id
_entity_poly.type
_entity_poly.pdbx_seq_one_letter_code
_entity_poly.pdbx_strand_id
1 'polypeptide(L)'
;MDTDTATIQYRLSLPHALYSVSPALSALHTSRATALHPEISAVLHPTHCPKCGTYHFSGDHSSYLVGLSAKKKRKRAISPHAKVLRRRCHFCGFLIDILDHSPAQLSGDSSRIGTVPSTPKTGQGPPSSDIHRPTAGTVQTPTPSLPRQPHPKPSHSSLRDMLSRDRHREDVAKSHKKRKEGQEGLAAFLKEL
;
A
#
# COMPACT_ATOMS: atom_id res chain seq x y z
N MET A 1 31.87 21.35 11.10
CA MET A 1 31.80 19.99 10.54
C MET A 1 30.45 19.91 9.83
N ASP A 2 30.32 20.61 8.71
CA ASP A 2 29.01 20.96 8.10
C ASP A 2 28.86 20.45 6.66
N THR A 3 29.88 19.75 6.15
CA THR A 3 29.94 19.20 4.80
C THR A 3 28.93 18.08 4.54
N ASP A 4 28.44 17.43 5.59
CA ASP A 4 27.58 16.27 5.47
C ASP A 4 26.13 16.67 5.13
N THR A 5 25.65 17.80 5.66
CA THR A 5 24.26 18.25 5.47
C THR A 5 23.96 18.58 4.02
N ALA A 6 24.81 19.36 3.36
CA ALA A 6 24.65 19.71 1.95
C ALA A 6 24.71 18.46 1.04
N THR A 7 25.61 17.53 1.38
CA THR A 7 25.75 16.25 0.66
C THR A 7 24.50 15.37 0.82
N ILE A 8 23.91 15.33 2.02
CA ILE A 8 22.67 14.60 2.29
C ILE A 8 21.50 15.20 1.51
N GLN A 9 21.35 16.52 1.52
CA GLN A 9 20.30 17.22 0.77
C GLN A 9 20.41 16.98 -0.73
N TYR A 10 21.62 17.04 -1.29
CA TYR A 10 21.87 16.72 -2.69
C TYR A 10 21.46 15.27 -3.02
N ARG A 11 21.83 14.30 -2.17
CA ARG A 11 21.46 12.89 -2.37
C ARG A 11 19.95 12.64 -2.28
N LEU A 12 19.25 13.43 -1.47
CA LEU A 12 17.80 13.38 -1.31
C LEU A 12 17.05 14.01 -2.51
N SER A 13 17.57 15.10 -3.07
CA SER A 13 16.93 15.81 -4.18
C SER A 13 17.19 15.13 -5.54
N LEU A 14 18.34 14.47 -5.71
CA LEU A 14 18.75 13.88 -6.98
C LEU A 14 17.73 12.86 -7.55
N PRO A 15 17.17 11.90 -6.77
CA PRO A 15 16.14 11.00 -7.30
C PRO A 15 14.90 11.73 -7.82
N HIS A 16 14.53 12.86 -7.22
CA HIS A 16 13.34 13.63 -7.61
C HIS A 16 13.59 14.37 -8.92
N ALA A 17 14.78 14.96 -9.08
CA ALA A 17 15.19 15.60 -10.32
C ALA A 17 15.30 14.60 -11.50
N LEU A 18 15.77 13.38 -11.23
CA LEU A 18 15.92 12.34 -12.25
C LEU A 18 14.61 11.62 -12.59
N TYR A 19 13.58 11.72 -11.75
CA TYR A 19 12.36 10.93 -11.92
C TYR A 19 11.65 11.18 -13.25
N SER A 20 11.59 12.44 -13.70
CA SER A 20 10.94 12.82 -14.96
C SER A 20 11.72 12.39 -16.21
N VAL A 21 13.05 12.26 -16.10
CA VAL A 21 13.93 11.92 -17.23
C VAL A 21 14.18 10.42 -17.31
N SER A 22 14.44 9.78 -16.17
CA SER A 22 14.75 8.36 -16.08
C SER A 22 14.33 7.79 -14.72
N PRO A 23 13.12 7.21 -14.63
CA PRO A 23 12.64 6.55 -13.42
C PRO A 23 13.55 5.43 -12.91
N ALA A 24 14.24 4.74 -13.83
CA ALA A 24 15.18 3.68 -13.48
C ALA A 24 16.44 4.22 -12.78
N LEU A 25 17.00 5.34 -13.26
CA LEU A 25 18.13 5.99 -12.60
C LEU A 25 17.73 6.58 -11.26
N SER A 26 16.56 7.23 -11.19
CA SER A 26 15.98 7.70 -9.93
C SER A 26 15.91 6.56 -8.90
N ALA A 27 15.39 5.40 -9.29
CA ALA A 27 15.30 4.22 -8.42
C ALA A 27 16.67 3.70 -7.95
N LEU A 28 17.68 3.70 -8.83
CA LEU A 28 19.05 3.31 -8.50
C LEU A 28 19.66 4.29 -7.49
N HIS A 29 19.48 5.59 -7.69
CA HIS A 29 19.99 6.61 -6.77
C HIS A 29 19.32 6.53 -5.40
N THR A 30 18.01 6.32 -5.35
CA THR A 30 17.27 6.05 -4.11
C THR A 30 17.84 4.83 -3.39
N SER A 31 17.98 3.70 -4.10
CA SER A 31 18.49 2.45 -3.51
C SER A 31 19.91 2.62 -2.95
N ARG A 32 20.77 3.35 -3.68
CA ARG A 32 22.13 3.67 -3.22
C ARG A 32 22.12 4.59 -2.01
N ALA A 33 21.26 5.61 -2.00
CA ALA A 33 21.14 6.53 -0.86
C ALA A 33 20.68 5.80 0.41
N THR A 34 19.67 4.92 0.30
CA THR A 34 19.17 4.13 1.44
C THR A 34 20.19 3.10 1.94
N ALA A 35 21.00 2.52 1.04
CA ALA A 35 22.04 1.56 1.42
C ALA A 35 23.21 2.22 2.17
N LEU A 36 23.58 3.44 1.77
CA LEU A 36 24.66 4.20 2.42
C LEU A 36 24.20 4.88 3.70
N HIS A 37 22.94 5.32 3.76
CA HIS A 37 22.40 6.14 4.84
C HIS A 37 21.04 5.60 5.28
N PRO A 38 21.01 4.64 6.23
CA PRO A 38 19.75 4.06 6.71
C PRO A 38 18.81 5.09 7.35
N GLU A 39 19.36 6.15 7.94
CA GLU A 39 18.59 7.27 8.52
C GLU A 39 17.67 7.95 7.49
N ILE A 40 18.13 8.03 6.23
CA ILE A 40 17.39 8.65 5.13
C ILE A 40 16.21 7.75 4.68
N SER A 41 16.28 6.44 4.95
CA SER A 41 15.26 5.48 4.56
C SER A 41 13.89 5.86 5.15
N ALA A 42 13.84 6.36 6.38
CA ALA A 42 12.59 6.79 7.01
C ALA A 42 11.89 7.93 6.23
N VAL A 43 12.67 8.84 5.63
CA VAL A 43 12.16 9.98 4.85
C VAL A 43 11.71 9.57 3.45
N LEU A 44 12.40 8.60 2.84
CA LEU A 44 12.11 8.14 1.46
C LEU A 44 11.06 7.04 1.38
N HIS A 45 10.89 6.22 2.42
CA HIS A 45 9.92 5.11 2.46
C HIS A 45 8.47 5.49 2.11
N PRO A 46 7.94 6.67 2.50
CA PRO A 46 6.58 7.07 2.13
C PRO A 46 6.39 7.23 0.62
N THR A 47 7.46 7.58 -0.11
CA THR A 47 7.43 7.94 -1.53
C THR A 47 8.11 6.92 -2.43
N HIS A 48 8.95 6.03 -1.91
CA HIS A 48 9.72 5.07 -2.70
C HIS A 48 9.58 3.64 -2.19
N CYS A 49 9.79 2.67 -3.08
CA CYS A 49 9.85 1.27 -2.73
C CYS A 49 11.12 0.96 -1.94
N PRO A 50 11.04 0.36 -0.74
CA PRO A 50 12.23 0.04 0.05
C PRO A 50 13.05 -1.10 -0.55
N LYS A 51 12.47 -1.89 -1.48
CA LYS A 51 13.15 -3.01 -2.13
C LYS A 51 13.92 -2.60 -3.38
N CYS A 52 13.34 -1.74 -4.21
CA CYS A 52 13.89 -1.41 -5.53
C CYS A 52 14.11 0.08 -5.77
N GLY A 53 13.77 0.94 -4.81
CA GLY A 53 13.91 2.39 -4.91
C GLY A 53 12.93 3.08 -5.85
N THR A 54 12.07 2.36 -6.58
CA THR A 54 11.10 2.97 -7.50
C THR A 54 10.14 3.89 -6.75
N TYR A 55 9.91 5.09 -7.29
CA TYR A 55 8.94 6.04 -6.77
C TYR A 55 7.50 5.50 -6.86
N HIS A 56 6.71 5.73 -5.82
CA HIS A 56 5.29 5.43 -5.76
C HIS A 56 4.49 6.68 -6.13
N PHE A 57 3.70 6.58 -7.20
CA PHE A 57 2.87 7.69 -7.63
C PHE A 57 1.59 7.75 -6.81
N SER A 58 1.46 8.73 -5.93
CA SER A 58 0.22 8.97 -5.17
C SER A 58 -0.92 9.32 -6.12
N GLY A 59 -1.74 8.33 -6.45
CA GLY A 59 -2.82 8.46 -7.43
C GLY A 59 -2.99 7.22 -8.30
N ASP A 60 -1.98 6.33 -8.34
CA ASP A 60 -2.22 4.99 -8.82
C ASP A 60 -3.08 4.23 -7.79
N HIS A 61 -4.08 3.47 -8.23
CA HIS A 61 -4.94 2.68 -7.34
C HIS A 61 -4.20 1.50 -6.66
N SER A 62 -2.88 1.63 -6.43
CA SER A 62 -1.99 0.65 -5.81
C SER A 62 -2.08 0.63 -4.29
N SER A 63 -2.63 1.71 -3.72
CA SER A 63 -2.79 1.91 -2.28
C SER A 63 -4.21 1.57 -1.87
N TYR A 64 -4.37 0.64 -0.94
CA TYR A 64 -5.69 0.26 -0.41
C TYR A 64 -5.62 0.02 1.10
N LEU A 65 -6.69 0.38 1.80
CA LEU A 65 -6.81 0.15 3.24
C LEU A 65 -7.23 -1.30 3.49
N VAL A 66 -6.45 -2.01 4.29
CA VAL A 66 -6.76 -3.38 4.72
C VAL A 66 -7.08 -3.38 6.20
N GLY A 67 -8.27 -3.87 6.55
CA GLY A 67 -8.63 -4.13 7.94
C GLY A 67 -7.82 -5.31 8.49
N LEU A 68 -7.20 -5.14 9.65
CA LEU A 68 -6.52 -6.24 10.32
C LEU A 68 -7.56 -7.27 10.80
N SER A 69 -7.54 -8.45 10.18
CA SER A 69 -8.38 -9.60 10.56
C SER A 69 -8.26 -9.91 12.06
N ALA A 70 -9.41 -10.15 12.70
CA ALA A 70 -9.52 -10.45 14.13
C ALA A 70 -8.64 -11.62 14.59
N LYS A 71 -8.31 -12.56 13.69
CA LYS A 71 -7.46 -13.72 14.02
C LYS A 71 -6.03 -13.32 14.38
N LYS A 72 -5.51 -12.22 13.84
CA LYS A 72 -4.17 -11.69 14.16
C LYS A 72 -4.16 -10.80 15.42
N LYS A 73 -5.33 -10.40 15.93
CA LYS A 73 -5.47 -9.49 17.08
C LYS A 73 -5.12 -10.14 18.41
N ARG A 74 -5.17 -11.47 18.53
CA ARG A 74 -4.90 -12.17 19.82
C ARG A 74 -3.47 -12.02 20.33
N LYS A 75 -2.52 -11.54 19.53
CA LYS A 75 -1.10 -11.42 19.94
C LYS A 75 -0.61 -10.00 20.17
N ARG A 76 -1.40 -8.97 19.84
CA ARG A 76 -0.98 -7.57 20.02
C ARG A 76 -2.16 -6.79 20.56
N ALA A 77 -1.94 -5.98 21.59
CA ALA A 77 -2.91 -5.03 22.17
C ALA A 77 -3.23 -3.87 21.21
N ILE A 78 -3.46 -4.20 19.94
CA ILE A 78 -3.76 -3.26 18.87
C ILE A 78 -5.28 -3.06 18.87
N SER A 79 -5.68 -1.78 18.83
CA SER A 79 -7.06 -1.34 18.76
C SER A 79 -7.88 -2.19 17.77
N PRO A 80 -9.13 -2.55 18.12
CA PRO A 80 -10.01 -3.32 17.25
C PRO A 80 -10.29 -2.66 15.89
N HIS A 81 -9.96 -1.37 15.71
CA HIS A 81 -10.18 -0.61 14.48
C HIS A 81 -8.91 -0.24 13.70
N ALA A 82 -7.75 -0.83 14.02
CA ALA A 82 -6.53 -0.53 13.27
C ALA A 82 -6.67 -0.94 11.79
N LYS A 83 -6.64 0.08 10.92
CA LYS A 83 -6.51 -0.06 9.47
C LYS A 83 -5.03 0.05 9.11
N VAL A 84 -4.59 -0.75 8.16
CA VAL A 84 -3.23 -0.67 7.60
C VAL A 84 -3.35 -0.23 6.16
N LEU A 85 -2.58 0.78 5.78
CA LEU A 85 -2.47 1.19 4.39
C LEU A 85 -1.49 0.24 3.70
N ARG A 86 -2.01 -0.63 2.83
CA ARG A 86 -1.20 -1.54 2.05
C ARG A 86 -0.94 -0.94 0.68
N ARG A 87 0.33 -0.94 0.27
CA ARG A 87 0.77 -0.50 -1.07
C ARG A 87 1.51 -1.62 -1.77
N ARG A 88 1.31 -1.75 -3.09
CA ARG A 88 2.06 -2.68 -3.94
C ARG A 88 2.94 -1.90 -4.91
N CYS A 89 4.24 -2.16 -4.89
CA CYS A 89 5.15 -1.64 -5.91
C CYS A 89 4.85 -2.30 -7.26
N HIS A 90 4.55 -1.50 -8.28
CA HIS A 90 4.28 -2.01 -9.64
C HIS A 90 5.52 -2.51 -10.37
N PHE A 91 6.70 -2.04 -9.96
CA PHE A 91 7.95 -2.45 -10.60
C PHE A 91 8.41 -3.83 -10.13
N CYS A 92 8.53 -4.05 -8.82
CA CYS A 92 9.05 -5.30 -8.27
C CYS A 92 8.01 -6.18 -7.53
N GLY A 93 6.77 -5.73 -7.41
CA GLY A 93 5.69 -6.45 -6.72
C GLY A 93 5.77 -6.43 -5.20
N PHE A 94 6.73 -5.71 -4.60
CA PHE A 94 6.88 -5.64 -3.14
C PHE A 94 5.65 -5.02 -2.48
N LEU A 95 5.20 -5.63 -1.36
CA LEU A 95 4.07 -5.17 -0.58
C LEU A 95 4.56 -4.45 0.67
N ILE A 96 4.09 -3.23 0.88
CA ILE A 96 4.42 -2.39 2.03
C ILE A 96 3.15 -2.18 2.84
N ASP A 97 3.23 -2.48 4.13
CA ASP A 97 2.18 -2.22 5.10
C ASP A 97 2.58 -1.00 5.93
N ILE A 98 1.94 0.14 5.66
CA ILE A 98 2.13 1.38 6.41
C ILE A 98 1.06 1.39 7.50
N LEU A 99 1.49 1.36 8.76
CA LEU A 99 0.59 1.52 9.88
C LEU A 99 0.14 2.97 9.91
N ASP A 100 -1.16 3.18 9.73
CA ASP A 100 -1.73 4.51 9.83
C ASP A 100 -1.73 4.89 11.31
N HIS A 101 -0.70 5.63 11.71
CA HIS A 101 -0.57 6.20 13.04
C HIS A 101 -1.38 7.48 13.19
N SER A 102 -2.21 7.85 12.20
CA SER A 102 -3.16 8.94 12.34
C SER A 102 -3.89 8.76 13.68
N PRO A 103 -3.62 9.62 14.69
CA PRO A 103 -4.39 9.58 15.91
C PRO A 103 -5.82 9.76 15.44
N ALA A 104 -6.73 8.88 15.88
CA ALA A 104 -8.13 8.92 15.52
C ALA A 104 -8.75 10.23 16.06
N GLN A 105 -8.38 11.36 15.49
CA GLN A 105 -8.96 12.64 15.73
C GLN A 105 -10.18 12.69 14.83
N LEU A 106 -11.29 12.38 15.48
CA LEU A 106 -12.57 12.99 15.22
C LEU A 106 -13.08 12.73 13.79
N SER A 107 -13.68 11.56 13.64
CA SER A 107 -14.80 11.41 12.70
C SER A 107 -15.94 12.32 13.19
N GLY A 108 -15.80 13.62 12.98
CA GLY A 108 -16.91 14.54 12.90
C GLY A 108 -17.57 14.33 11.55
N ASP A 109 -18.88 14.12 11.55
CA ASP A 109 -19.74 14.03 10.38
C ASP A 109 -19.35 15.01 9.27
N SER A 110 -18.55 14.57 8.30
CA SER A 110 -18.50 15.20 6.97
C SER A 110 -19.50 14.48 6.08
N SER A 111 -20.75 14.61 6.47
CA SER A 111 -21.88 14.48 5.56
C SER A 111 -22.07 15.83 4.87
N ARG A 112 -22.15 15.77 3.53
CA ARG A 112 -22.77 16.74 2.62
C ARG A 112 -21.98 17.91 2.03
N ILE A 113 -21.83 17.78 0.71
CA ILE A 113 -22.11 18.76 -0.37
C ILE A 113 -20.99 19.74 -0.71
N GLY A 114 -20.55 19.64 -1.96
CA GLY A 114 -19.71 20.61 -2.65
C GLY A 114 -19.48 20.24 -4.11
N THR A 115 -20.56 20.12 -4.88
CA THR A 115 -20.52 20.11 -6.35
C THR A 115 -19.94 21.46 -6.78
N VAL A 116 -18.74 21.47 -7.36
CA VAL A 116 -18.15 22.70 -7.93
C VAL A 116 -18.26 22.63 -9.46
N PRO A 117 -18.67 23.72 -10.14
CA PRO A 117 -19.08 23.68 -11.55
C PRO A 117 -17.91 23.66 -12.52
N SER A 118 -18.22 23.15 -13.70
CA SER A 118 -17.41 23.09 -14.91
C SER A 118 -16.86 24.45 -15.39
N THR A 119 -15.58 24.44 -15.80
CA THR A 119 -14.93 25.25 -16.87
C THR A 119 -14.89 26.78 -16.76
N PRO A 120 -13.73 27.38 -17.11
CA PRO A 120 -13.62 27.90 -18.47
C PRO A 120 -12.32 27.54 -19.19
N LYS A 121 -12.47 27.47 -20.51
CA LYS A 121 -11.52 27.18 -21.57
C LYS A 121 -10.88 28.50 -22.04
N THR A 122 -9.56 28.67 -21.92
CA THR A 122 -8.66 29.67 -22.59
C THR A 122 -7.25 29.33 -22.07
N GLY A 123 -6.15 29.24 -22.81
CA GLY A 123 -5.75 29.53 -24.17
C GLY A 123 -4.21 29.60 -24.17
N GLN A 124 -3.61 29.43 -25.36
CA GLN A 124 -2.20 29.71 -25.70
C GLN A 124 -1.13 28.70 -25.21
N GLY A 125 -0.58 28.00 -26.21
CA GLY A 125 0.59 27.14 -26.07
C GLY A 125 1.92 27.91 -26.14
N PRO A 126 3.03 27.26 -25.76
CA PRO A 126 4.37 27.70 -26.08
C PRO A 126 4.88 27.11 -27.41
N PRO A 127 5.83 27.79 -28.08
CA PRO A 127 6.39 27.34 -29.36
C PRO A 127 7.15 26.03 -29.23
N SER A 128 6.90 25.16 -30.21
CA SER A 128 7.64 23.91 -30.44
C SER A 128 9.09 24.25 -30.80
N SER A 129 10.02 24.00 -29.89
CA SER A 129 11.44 23.93 -30.23
C SER A 129 11.72 22.52 -30.74
N ASP A 130 11.91 22.39 -32.06
CA ASP A 130 12.45 21.20 -32.71
C ASP A 130 13.87 20.94 -32.19
N ILE A 131 13.98 20.05 -31.20
CA ILE A 131 15.26 19.48 -30.80
C ILE A 131 15.45 18.18 -31.58
N HIS A 132 16.36 18.25 -32.56
CA HIS A 132 16.88 17.12 -33.30
C HIS A 132 17.23 15.96 -32.35
N ARG A 133 16.48 14.86 -32.49
CA ARG A 133 16.74 13.57 -31.86
C ARG A 133 17.98 12.95 -32.53
N PRO A 134 19.09 12.72 -31.81
CA PRO A 134 20.14 11.85 -32.30
C PRO A 134 19.62 10.41 -32.29
N THR A 135 19.58 9.80 -33.46
CA THR A 135 19.35 8.37 -33.64
C THR A 135 20.54 7.61 -33.03
N ALA A 136 20.46 7.33 -31.73
CA ALA A 136 21.41 6.46 -31.05
C ALA A 136 21.16 5.01 -31.48
N GLY A 137 22.21 4.38 -32.02
CA GLY A 137 22.20 3.01 -32.53
C GLY A 137 21.72 2.00 -31.50
N THR A 138 20.89 1.08 -31.97
CA THR A 138 20.44 -0.10 -31.23
C THR A 138 21.61 -1.06 -31.04
N VAL A 139 22.32 -0.92 -29.92
CA VAL A 139 23.18 -2.00 -29.41
C VAL A 139 22.27 -3.01 -28.74
N GLN A 140 22.06 -4.15 -29.42
CA GLN A 140 21.32 -5.28 -28.89
C GLN A 140 22.15 -5.95 -27.79
N THR A 141 21.77 -5.74 -26.53
CA THR A 141 22.34 -6.49 -25.42
C THR A 141 21.62 -7.84 -25.32
N PRO A 142 22.33 -8.98 -25.35
CA PRO A 142 21.73 -10.30 -25.19
C PRO A 142 21.12 -10.41 -23.79
N THR A 143 19.82 -10.67 -23.72
CA THR A 143 19.08 -10.86 -22.48
C THR A 143 19.38 -12.27 -21.95
N PRO A 144 19.99 -12.44 -20.76
CA PRO A 144 20.17 -13.75 -20.17
C PRO A 144 18.81 -14.29 -19.70
N SER A 145 18.36 -15.37 -20.33
CA SER A 145 17.16 -16.12 -19.97
C SER A 145 17.32 -16.76 -18.60
N LEU A 146 16.68 -16.19 -17.57
CA LEU A 146 16.56 -16.81 -16.24
C LEU A 146 15.65 -18.05 -16.29
N PRO A 147 15.95 -19.12 -15.52
CA PRO A 147 15.15 -20.32 -15.47
C PRO A 147 13.76 -20.04 -14.89
N ARG A 148 12.75 -20.34 -15.68
CA ARG A 148 11.32 -20.21 -15.38
C ARG A 148 10.98 -21.12 -14.21
N GLN A 149 10.73 -20.55 -13.03
CA GLN A 149 10.34 -21.36 -11.88
C GLN A 149 8.97 -22.02 -12.12
N PRO A 150 8.81 -23.31 -11.76
CA PRO A 150 7.55 -24.02 -11.91
C PRO A 150 6.49 -23.42 -10.98
N HIS A 151 5.44 -22.84 -11.57
CA HIS A 151 4.27 -22.41 -10.82
C HIS A 151 3.58 -23.63 -10.18
N PRO A 152 3.31 -23.62 -8.87
CA PRO A 152 2.59 -24.70 -8.21
C PRO A 152 1.17 -24.79 -8.79
N LYS A 153 0.82 -25.96 -9.32
CA LYS A 153 -0.52 -26.24 -9.86
C LYS A 153 -1.53 -26.13 -8.71
N PRO A 154 -2.69 -25.48 -8.93
CA PRO A 154 -3.74 -25.39 -7.91
C PRO A 154 -4.24 -26.81 -7.61
N SER A 155 -4.04 -27.25 -6.37
CA SER A 155 -4.54 -28.54 -5.91
C SER A 155 -6.07 -28.51 -5.85
N HIS A 156 -6.69 -29.54 -6.41
CA HIS A 156 -8.14 -29.74 -6.53
C HIS A 156 -8.87 -29.90 -5.17
N SER A 157 -8.17 -29.65 -4.04
CA SER A 157 -8.72 -29.72 -2.69
C SER A 157 -9.40 -28.43 -2.22
N SER A 158 -9.27 -27.33 -2.96
CA SER A 158 -9.74 -26.01 -2.53
C SER A 158 -11.25 -25.94 -2.27
N LEU A 159 -12.08 -26.52 -3.13
CA LEU A 159 -13.54 -26.42 -3.01
C LEU A 159 -14.09 -27.24 -1.84
N ARG A 160 -13.56 -28.45 -1.63
CA ARG A 160 -13.98 -29.32 -0.52
C ARG A 160 -13.56 -28.74 0.83
N ASP A 161 -12.40 -28.11 0.90
CA ASP A 161 -11.90 -27.45 2.11
C ASP A 161 -12.69 -26.15 2.40
N MET A 162 -13.12 -25.43 1.36
CA MET A 162 -13.99 -24.25 1.48
C MET A 162 -15.36 -24.64 2.06
N LEU A 163 -16.02 -25.65 1.50
CA LEU A 163 -17.31 -26.15 1.99
C LEU A 163 -17.22 -26.70 3.43
N SER A 164 -16.10 -27.35 3.78
CA SER A 164 -15.87 -27.84 5.14
C SER A 164 -15.75 -26.69 6.15
N ARG A 165 -15.10 -25.58 5.77
CA ARG A 165 -15.00 -24.38 6.61
C ARG A 165 -16.34 -23.69 6.79
N ASP A 166 -17.20 -23.67 5.78
CA ASP A 166 -18.51 -23.02 5.87
C ASP A 166 -19.46 -23.79 6.79
N ARG A 167 -19.51 -25.12 6.69
CA ARG A 167 -20.26 -25.95 7.66
C ARG A 167 -19.83 -25.72 9.10
N HIS A 168 -18.51 -25.66 9.33
CA HIS A 168 -17.98 -25.39 10.66
C HIS A 168 -18.39 -24.00 11.20
N ARG A 169 -18.45 -22.97 10.34
CA ARG A 169 -18.92 -21.63 10.73
C ARG A 169 -20.40 -21.65 11.11
N GLU A 170 -21.23 -22.38 10.38
CA GLU A 170 -22.66 -22.52 10.70
C GLU A 170 -22.89 -23.21 12.03
N ASP A 171 -22.15 -24.27 12.34
CA ASP A 171 -22.30 -25.00 13.60
C ASP A 171 -21.92 -24.12 14.82
N VAL A 172 -20.84 -23.35 14.68
CA VAL A 172 -20.46 -22.35 15.69
C VAL A 172 -21.56 -21.28 15.84
N ALA A 173 -22.12 -20.75 14.74
CA ALA A 173 -23.21 -19.78 14.81
C ALA A 173 -24.48 -20.36 15.50
N LYS A 174 -24.84 -21.62 15.19
CA LYS A 174 -25.98 -22.31 15.81
C LYS A 174 -25.79 -22.53 17.30
N SER A 175 -24.60 -22.94 17.74
CA SER A 175 -24.29 -23.11 19.16
C SER A 175 -24.33 -21.79 19.95
N HIS A 176 -23.89 -20.68 19.35
CA HIS A 176 -24.02 -19.35 19.96
C HIS A 176 -25.48 -18.88 20.07
N LYS A 177 -26.33 -19.18 19.07
CA LYS A 177 -27.76 -18.85 19.13
C LYS A 177 -28.46 -19.60 20.28
N LYS A 178 -28.18 -20.90 20.42
CA LYS A 178 -28.75 -21.71 21.53
C LYS A 178 -28.34 -21.19 22.92
N ARG A 179 -27.11 -20.71 23.09
CA ARG A 179 -26.68 -20.11 24.37
C ARG A 179 -27.38 -18.79 24.69
N LYS A 180 -27.74 -17.99 23.68
CA LYS A 180 -28.46 -16.73 23.89
C LYS A 180 -29.94 -16.92 24.22
N GLU A 181 -30.58 -17.99 23.73
CA GLU A 181 -31.96 -18.33 24.09
C GLU A 181 -32.11 -18.87 25.52
N GLY A 182 -31.07 -19.47 26.09
CA GLY A 182 -31.07 -19.96 27.48
C GLY A 182 -30.63 -18.94 28.53
N GLN A 183 -30.14 -17.77 28.12
CA GLN A 183 -29.86 -16.67 29.04
C GLN A 183 -31.15 -15.84 29.17
N GLU A 184 -31.88 -16.10 30.25
CA GLU A 184 -33.07 -15.39 30.71
C GLU A 184 -32.81 -13.88 30.75
N GLY A 185 -33.03 -13.21 29.62
CA GLY A 185 -32.88 -11.78 29.50
C GLY A 185 -34.01 -11.09 30.23
N LEU A 186 -33.67 -10.26 31.23
CA LEU A 186 -34.47 -9.23 31.94
C LEU A 186 -35.86 -9.62 32.51
N ALA A 187 -36.55 -10.61 31.97
CA ALA A 187 -37.83 -11.13 32.41
C ALA A 187 -37.73 -11.95 33.71
N ALA A 188 -36.56 -12.49 34.04
CA ALA A 188 -36.33 -13.13 35.33
C ALA A 188 -36.39 -12.11 36.49
N PHE A 189 -35.92 -10.88 36.28
CA PHE A 189 -35.91 -9.83 37.32
C PHE A 189 -37.30 -9.28 37.67
N LEU A 190 -38.33 -9.50 36.83
CA LEU A 190 -39.69 -9.02 37.11
C LEU A 190 -40.58 -10.04 37.83
N LYS A 191 -40.09 -11.26 38.10
CA LYS A 191 -40.84 -12.29 38.83
C LYS A 191 -40.62 -12.27 40.35
N GLU A 192 -39.79 -11.36 40.86
CA GLU A 192 -39.38 -11.30 42.27
C GLU A 192 -39.95 -10.09 43.03
N LEU A 193 -40.95 -9.41 42.45
CA LEU A 193 -41.77 -8.36 43.08
C LEU A 193 -43.21 -8.84 43.17
#